data_AF-A0A7S1KA83-F1
#
_entry.id   AF-A0A7S1KA83-F1
#
_cell.length_a   1.000
_cell.length_b   1.000
_cell.length_c   1.000
_cell.angle_alpha   90.00
_cell.angle_beta   90.00
_cell.angle_gamma   90.00
#
_symmetry.space_group_name_H-M   'P 1'
#
loop_
_entity.id
_entity.type
_entity.pdbx_description
1 polymer ?
#
loop_
_entity_poly.entity_id
_entity_poly.type
_entity_poly.pdbx_seq_one_letter_code
_entity_poly.pdbx_strand_id
1 'polypeptide(L)'
;TPYMLYKDACNFKSNQKHLGTIQSSNLCTEILEYTAPDEVAVCNLASISLPQFIKETHATEQPPPPAEVCLVDEVVDEDMNESPSYYRRCRSPLIPTVQDDGRAAHPALSPTSPSKRTHDSRLAG
;
A
#
# COMPACT_ATOMS: atom_id res chain seq x y z
N THR A 1 -4.71 -18.07 -14.77
CA THR A 1 -4.72 -19.14 -13.74
C THR A 1 -5.73 -18.78 -12.66
N PRO A 2 -6.37 -19.71 -11.96
CA PRO A 2 -7.01 -19.40 -10.69
C PRO A 2 -5.96 -19.40 -9.56
N TYR A 3 -5.97 -18.37 -8.72
CA TYR A 3 -5.19 -18.35 -7.49
C TYR A 3 -5.91 -19.13 -6.38
N MET A 4 -5.18 -19.59 -5.37
CA MET A 4 -5.75 -20.30 -4.21
C MET A 4 -5.73 -19.41 -2.97
N LEU A 5 -6.90 -19.23 -2.35
CA LEU A 5 -7.06 -18.52 -1.08
C LEU A 5 -7.97 -19.31 -0.13
N TYR A 6 -7.71 -19.19 1.17
CA TYR A 6 -8.48 -19.88 2.21
C TYR A 6 -9.48 -18.93 2.87
N LYS A 7 -10.73 -18.95 2.39
CA LYS A 7 -11.81 -18.05 2.83
C LYS A 7 -11.95 -17.98 4.36
N ASP A 8 -11.93 -19.12 5.03
CA ASP A 8 -12.15 -19.19 6.48
C ASP A 8 -10.99 -18.55 7.26
N ALA A 9 -9.76 -18.79 6.83
CA ALA A 9 -8.57 -18.18 7.44
C ALA A 9 -8.58 -16.65 7.27
N CYS A 10 -8.99 -16.17 6.09
CA CYS A 10 -9.11 -14.74 5.79
C CYS A 10 -10.14 -14.06 6.70
N ASN A 11 -11.35 -14.63 6.79
CA ASN A 11 -12.44 -14.06 7.59
C ASN A 11 -12.20 -14.18 9.10
N PHE A 12 -11.59 -15.27 9.56
CA PHE A 12 -11.29 -15.44 10.99
C PHE A 12 -10.24 -14.45 11.50
N LYS A 13 -9.23 -14.12 10.68
CA LYS A 13 -8.11 -13.25 11.08
C LYS A 13 -8.30 -11.77 10.74
N SER A 14 -9.28 -11.41 9.92
CA SER A 14 -9.50 -10.02 9.53
C SER A 14 -9.98 -9.15 10.69
N ASN A 15 -9.41 -7.95 10.81
CA ASN A 15 -9.90 -6.90 11.73
C ASN A 15 -11.28 -6.36 11.28
N GLN A 16 -11.62 -6.51 10.00
CA GLN A 16 -12.89 -6.08 9.40
C GLN A 16 -14.02 -7.12 9.53
N LYS A 17 -13.83 -8.21 10.29
CA LYS A 17 -14.86 -9.26 10.49
C LYS A 17 -16.20 -8.73 11.02
N HIS A 18 -16.21 -7.55 11.64
CA HIS A 18 -17.39 -6.88 12.17
C HIS A 18 -18.27 -6.24 11.08
N LEU A 19 -17.71 -5.97 9.89
CA LEU A 19 -18.42 -5.41 8.73
C LEU A 19 -19.17 -6.50 7.95
N GLY A 20 -18.61 -7.72 7.94
CA GLY A 20 -19.23 -8.90 7.33
C GLY A 20 -18.19 -9.85 6.74
N THR A 21 -18.67 -10.75 5.88
CA THR A 21 -17.84 -11.78 5.25
C THR A 21 -17.11 -11.23 4.03
N ILE A 22 -15.78 -11.27 4.04
CA ILE A 22 -14.92 -11.04 2.87
C ILE A 22 -15.17 -12.14 1.84
N GLN A 23 -15.51 -11.73 0.61
CA GLN A 23 -15.90 -12.65 -0.46
C GLN A 23 -14.78 -12.97 -1.45
N SER A 24 -13.80 -12.08 -1.59
CA SER A 24 -12.71 -12.20 -2.58
C SER A 24 -11.48 -11.42 -2.15
N SER A 25 -10.41 -11.52 -2.95
CA SER A 25 -9.16 -10.76 -2.79
C SER A 25 -8.90 -9.95 -4.08
N ASN A 26 -7.84 -9.16 -4.10
CA ASN A 26 -7.41 -8.38 -5.27
C ASN A 26 -6.69 -9.27 -6.31
N LEU A 27 -6.19 -8.63 -7.38
CA LEU A 27 -5.47 -9.27 -8.48
C LEU A 27 -4.22 -10.05 -8.02
N CYS A 28 -3.51 -9.53 -7.02
CA CYS A 28 -2.23 -10.06 -6.56
C CYS A 28 -2.35 -10.93 -5.30
N THR A 29 -3.56 -11.12 -4.77
CA THR A 29 -3.93 -12.04 -3.68
C THR A 29 -3.45 -11.69 -2.27
N GLU A 30 -2.88 -10.51 -2.09
CA GLU A 30 -2.34 -9.97 -0.85
C GLU A 30 -3.35 -9.14 -0.06
N ILE A 31 -4.40 -8.61 -0.70
CA ILE A 31 -5.38 -7.74 -0.05
C ILE A 31 -6.68 -8.47 0.26
N LEU A 32 -7.14 -8.35 1.51
CA LEU A 32 -8.33 -9.00 2.04
C LEU A 32 -9.20 -7.97 2.78
N GLU A 33 -10.00 -7.26 1.99
CA GLU A 33 -10.89 -6.19 2.46
C GLU A 33 -12.36 -6.55 2.22
N TYR A 34 -13.22 -6.02 3.08
CA TYR A 34 -14.66 -6.16 2.96
C TYR A 34 -15.19 -5.35 1.78
N THR A 35 -16.14 -5.92 1.05
CA THR A 35 -16.82 -5.27 -0.08
C THR A 35 -18.32 -5.53 0.01
N ALA A 36 -19.13 -4.56 -0.41
CA ALA A 36 -20.59 -4.68 -0.51
C ALA A 36 -21.10 -4.13 -1.86
N PRO A 37 -22.36 -4.36 -2.25
CA PRO A 37 -22.91 -3.80 -3.49
C PRO A 37 -22.87 -2.27 -3.56
N ASP A 38 -22.86 -1.61 -2.40
CA ASP A 38 -22.72 -0.17 -2.24
C ASP A 38 -21.37 0.25 -1.67
N GLU A 39 -20.40 -0.67 -1.58
CA GLU A 39 -19.07 -0.39 -1.03
C GLU A 39 -17.95 -1.09 -1.81
N VAL A 40 -17.01 -0.30 -2.30
CA VAL A 40 -15.83 -0.79 -3.02
C VAL A 40 -14.60 -0.62 -2.13
N ALA A 41 -13.83 -1.69 -1.98
CA ALA A 41 -12.54 -1.69 -1.30
C ALA A 41 -11.44 -1.17 -2.24
N VAL A 42 -10.47 -0.44 -1.71
CA VAL A 42 -9.34 0.10 -2.48
C VAL A 42 -8.03 -0.16 -1.77
N CYS A 43 -7.05 -0.63 -2.53
CA CYS A 43 -5.74 -1.00 -2.03
C CYS A 43 -4.76 0.16 -2.21
N ASN A 44 -4.35 0.79 -1.10
CA ASN A 44 -3.27 1.77 -1.10
C ASN A 44 -2.00 1.11 -0.56
N LEU A 45 -0.99 0.99 -1.43
CA LEU A 45 0.21 0.20 -1.18
C LEU A 45 1.43 1.11 -1.05
N ALA A 46 2.26 0.88 -0.03
CA ALA A 46 3.67 1.26 -0.03
C ALA A 46 4.55 0.06 0.22
N SER A 47 5.84 0.24 -0.04
CA SER A 47 6.84 -0.78 0.14
C SER A 47 8.05 -0.20 0.84
N ILE A 48 8.60 -0.95 1.80
CA ILE A 48 9.80 -0.60 2.56
C ILE A 48 10.98 -1.38 1.99
N SER A 49 12.12 -0.73 1.81
CA SER A 49 13.36 -1.40 1.42
C SER A 49 14.10 -1.95 2.66
N LEU A 50 13.82 -3.20 3.05
CA LEU A 50 14.45 -3.83 4.23
C LEU A 50 15.99 -3.81 4.25
N PRO A 51 16.73 -3.92 3.13
CA PRO A 51 18.19 -3.84 3.15
C PRO A 51 18.76 -2.53 3.69
N GLN A 52 18.00 -1.43 3.64
CA GLN A 52 18.43 -0.13 4.18
C GLN A 52 18.48 -0.13 5.72
N PHE A 53 17.85 -1.10 6.38
CA PHE A 53 17.78 -1.22 7.83
C PHE A 53 18.86 -2.15 8.42
N ILE A 54 19.73 -2.72 7.59
CA ILE A 54 20.86 -3.54 8.04
C ILE A 54 21.93 -2.61 8.62
N LYS A 55 22.07 -2.61 9.95
CA LYS A 55 23.17 -1.93 10.65
C LYS A 55 24.33 -2.91 10.82
N GLU A 56 25.55 -2.48 10.47
CA GLU A 56 26.75 -3.20 10.90
C GLU A 56 26.81 -3.19 12.44
N THR A 57 27.07 -4.35 13.02
CA THR A 57 26.82 -4.71 14.42
C THR A 57 27.53 -3.81 15.44
N HIS A 58 27.05 -2.59 15.74
CA HIS A 58 27.44 -1.82 16.95
C HIS A 58 26.43 -0.73 17.41
N ALA A 59 25.33 -0.47 16.70
CA ALA A 59 24.39 0.60 17.07
C ALA A 59 23.05 0.06 17.59
N THR A 60 22.88 0.07 18.91
CA THR A 60 21.68 -0.25 19.70
C THR A 60 20.58 0.82 19.59
N GLU A 61 20.29 1.31 18.39
CA GLU A 61 19.15 2.21 18.18
C GLU A 61 18.09 1.52 17.34
N GLN A 62 16.87 1.43 17.89
CA GLN A 62 15.71 1.07 17.09
C GLN A 62 15.50 2.16 16.04
N PRO A 63 15.41 1.82 14.75
CA PRO A 63 15.04 2.81 13.75
C PRO A 63 13.66 3.39 14.11
N PRO A 64 13.43 4.70 13.92
CA PRO A 64 12.10 5.28 14.07
C PRO A 64 11.11 4.52 13.17
N PRO A 65 9.82 4.49 13.52
CA PRO A 65 8.80 3.91 12.63
C PRO A 65 8.97 4.53 11.24
N PRO A 66 8.95 3.73 10.17
CA PRO A 66 9.32 4.21 8.85
C PRO A 66 8.36 5.33 8.45
N ALA A 67 8.91 6.50 8.11
CA ALA A 67 8.16 7.67 7.65
C ALA A 67 7.26 7.35 6.44
N GLU A 68 7.56 6.26 5.72
CA GLU A 68 6.73 5.69 4.67
C GLU A 68 5.29 5.39 5.11
N VAL A 69 5.03 4.97 6.35
CA VAL A 69 3.64 4.70 6.80
C VAL A 69 2.81 5.99 6.79
N CYS A 70 3.38 7.10 7.28
CA CYS A 70 2.69 8.40 7.27
C CYS A 70 2.53 8.97 5.86
N LEU A 71 3.46 8.69 4.94
CA LEU A 71 3.36 9.13 3.55
C LEU A 71 2.25 8.40 2.79
N VAL A 72 1.95 7.14 3.12
CA VAL A 72 0.82 6.44 2.50
C VAL A 72 -0.48 7.13 2.83
N ASP A 73 -0.68 7.51 4.09
CA ASP A 73 -1.90 8.18 4.55
C ASP A 73 -2.10 9.53 3.81
N GLU A 74 -1.04 10.30 3.58
CA GLU A 74 -1.12 11.54 2.80
C GLU A 74 -1.50 11.30 1.32
N VAL A 75 -0.92 10.28 0.69
CA VAL A 75 -1.25 9.92 -0.71
C VAL A 75 -2.69 9.41 -0.82
N VAL A 76 -3.17 8.67 0.20
CA VAL A 76 -4.56 8.24 0.28
C VAL A 76 -5.50 9.46 0.22
N ASP A 77 -5.22 10.51 0.98
CA ASP A 77 -6.07 11.70 1.02
C ASP A 77 -6.08 12.49 -0.30
N GLU A 78 -4.96 12.53 -1.03
CA GLU A 78 -4.90 13.16 -2.37
C GLU A 78 -5.71 12.38 -3.41
N ASP A 79 -5.48 11.07 -3.55
CA ASP A 79 -6.16 10.22 -4.54
C ASP A 79 -7.70 10.23 -4.35
N MET A 80 -8.17 10.28 -3.09
CA MET A 80 -9.59 10.34 -2.75
C MET A 80 -10.26 11.62 -3.26
N ASN A 81 -9.51 12.73 -3.34
CA ASN A 81 -10.03 14.03 -3.75
C ASN A 81 -10.12 14.17 -5.29
N GLU A 82 -9.37 13.39 -6.07
CA GLU A 82 -9.37 13.48 -7.53
C GLU A 82 -10.58 12.79 -8.20
N SER A 83 -11.21 11.79 -7.57
CA SER A 83 -12.40 11.12 -8.11
C SER A 83 -13.49 10.84 -7.04
N PRO A 84 -14.28 11.87 -6.68
CA PRO A 84 -15.23 11.79 -5.55
C PRO A 84 -16.34 10.75 -5.74
N SER A 85 -16.73 10.44 -6.98
CA SER A 85 -17.84 9.51 -7.26
C SER A 85 -17.47 8.03 -7.06
N TYR A 86 -16.22 7.66 -7.31
CA TYR A 86 -15.73 6.29 -7.13
C TYR A 86 -15.40 6.05 -5.65
N TYR A 87 -14.72 7.02 -5.03
CA TYR A 87 -14.24 6.92 -3.66
C TYR A 87 -15.29 7.23 -2.58
N ARG A 88 -16.42 7.91 -2.90
CA ARG A 88 -17.57 8.03 -1.95
C ARG A 88 -18.12 6.70 -1.44
N ARG A 89 -17.82 5.65 -2.20
CA ARG A 89 -18.28 4.29 -1.98
C ARG A 89 -17.31 3.51 -1.09
N CYS A 90 -16.10 4.02 -0.84
CA CYS A 90 -15.17 3.50 0.15
C CYS A 90 -15.58 4.05 1.52
N ARG A 91 -16.36 3.28 2.29
CA ARG A 91 -16.88 3.71 3.60
C ARG A 91 -16.06 3.14 4.77
N SER A 92 -15.36 2.04 4.54
CA SER A 92 -14.44 1.41 5.47
C SER A 92 -13.19 2.26 5.67
N PRO A 93 -12.57 2.24 6.86
CA PRO A 93 -11.26 2.84 7.06
C PRO A 93 -10.28 2.20 6.07
N LEU A 94 -9.66 3.04 5.24
CA LEU A 94 -8.66 2.63 4.27
C LEU A 94 -7.47 2.06 5.04
N ILE A 95 -7.09 0.83 4.73
CA ILE A 95 -5.98 0.18 5.40
C ILE A 95 -4.75 0.37 4.50
N PRO A 96 -3.78 1.23 4.88
CA PRO A 96 -2.51 1.29 4.18
C PRO A 96 -1.84 -0.08 4.32
N THR A 97 -1.51 -0.69 3.18
CA THR A 97 -0.75 -1.93 3.17
C THR A 97 0.70 -1.62 2.89
N VAL A 98 1.58 -2.11 3.76
CA VAL A 98 3.02 -1.92 3.62
C VAL A 98 3.67 -3.28 3.40
N GLN A 99 4.39 -3.41 2.29
CA GLN A 99 5.13 -4.62 1.92
C GLN A 99 6.65 -4.38 1.96
N ASP A 100 7.44 -5.44 1.79
CA ASP A 100 8.88 -5.32 1.56
C ASP A 100 9.17 -5.34 0.06
N ASP A 101 10.09 -4.49 -0.38
CA ASP A 101 10.47 -4.40 -1.79
C ASP A 101 11.28 -5.61 -2.28
N GLY A 102 11.85 -6.41 -1.37
CA GLY A 102 12.57 -7.66 -1.67
C GLY A 102 13.80 -7.52 -2.57
N ARG A 103 14.03 -6.34 -3.17
CA ARG A 103 15.22 -6.03 -3.97
C ARG A 103 16.40 -5.92 -3.03
N ALA A 104 17.39 -6.78 -3.25
CA ALA A 104 18.72 -6.59 -2.68
C ALA A 104 19.17 -5.16 -3.00
N ALA A 105 19.65 -4.44 -1.99
CA ALA A 105 20.29 -3.15 -2.22
C ALA A 105 21.39 -3.37 -3.25
N HIS A 106 21.23 -2.81 -4.46
CA HIS A 106 22.36 -2.68 -5.34
C HIS A 106 23.40 -1.86 -4.59
N PRO A 107 24.68 -2.29 -4.55
CA PRO A 107 25.73 -1.50 -3.91
C PRO A 107 25.63 -0.10 -4.47
N ALA A 108 25.44 0.88 -3.58
CA ALA A 108 25.09 2.25 -3.92
C ALA A 108 26.06 2.77 -5.00
N LEU A 109 25.61 2.81 -6.25
CA LEU A 109 26.22 3.68 -7.23
C LEU A 109 25.89 5.10 -6.74
N SER A 110 26.95 5.88 -6.53
CA SER A 110 26.95 7.27 -6.08
C SER A 110 25.73 8.07 -6.57
N PRO A 111 25.19 9.01 -5.77
CA PRO A 111 23.94 9.69 -6.08
C PRO A 111 24.06 10.51 -7.38
N THR A 112 23.57 9.98 -8.49
CA THR A 112 23.26 10.79 -9.66
C THR A 112 21.86 11.37 -9.45
N SER A 113 21.84 12.61 -8.96
CA SER A 113 20.83 13.68 -9.10
C SER A 113 19.33 13.32 -9.14
N PRO A 114 18.46 14.04 -8.40
CA PRO A 114 17.02 13.77 -8.39
C PRO A 114 16.42 13.97 -9.78
N SER A 115 15.82 12.91 -10.33
CA SER A 115 14.98 12.98 -11.52
C SER A 115 13.72 13.79 -11.16
N LYS A 116 13.67 15.03 -11.63
CA LYS A 116 12.45 15.84 -11.58
C LYS A 116 11.39 15.12 -12.40
N ARG A 117 10.34 14.65 -11.72
CA ARG A 117 9.08 14.22 -12.34
C ARG A 117 8.48 15.44 -13.04
N THR A 118 8.77 15.61 -14.33
CA THR A 118 8.15 16.65 -15.15
C THR A 118 6.69 16.24 -15.39
N HIS A 119 5.78 16.94 -14.72
CA HIS A 119 4.42 17.14 -15.20
C HIS A 119 4.53 17.74 -16.61
N ASP A 120 4.32 16.93 -17.64
CA ASP A 120 4.16 17.44 -19.01
C ASP A 120 2.67 17.43 -19.34
N SER A 121 1.98 18.45 -18.83
CA SER A 121 0.66 18.85 -19.26
C SER A 121 0.77 20.23 -19.92
N ARG A 122 1.10 20.26 -21.22
CA ARG A 122 0.86 21.43 -22.08
C ARG A 122 1.02 21.10 -23.58
N LEU A 123 -0.04 21.42 -24.33
CA LEU A 123 -0.04 21.87 -25.73
C LEU A 123 0.13 20.80 -26.83
N ALA A 124 -0.98 20.14 -27.17
CA ALA A 124 -1.30 19.88 -28.58
C ALA A 124 -2.36 20.90 -29.00
N GLY A 125 -1.88 21.98 -29.62
CA GLY A 125 -2.65 22.86 -30.50
C GLY A 125 -2.29 22.56 -31.94
#